data_AF-A0A962RDP2-F1
#
_entry.id   AF-A0A962RDP2-F1
#
_cell.length_a   1.000
_cell.length_b   1.000
_cell.length_c   1.000
_cell.angle_alpha   90.00
_cell.angle_beta   90.00
_cell.angle_gamma   90.00
#
_symmetry.space_group_name_H-M   'P 1'
#
loop_
_entity.id
_entity.type
_entity.pdbx_description
1 polymer ?
#
loop_
_entity_poly.entity_id
_entity_poly.type
_entity_poly.pdbx_seq_one_letter_code
_entity_poly.pdbx_strand_id
1 'polypeptide(L)'
;MVDGRRRIHGATGARSLPFNDADRLAEVNKTLDRIESGGPFPYKKDGTVFRNKEGRLPQGSYREYTIDTPGASNRDARRVVQDTNSGRTYYTDVHYGSFTQIDPARK
;
A
#
# COMPACT_ATOMS: atom_id res chain seq x y z
N MET A 1 -33.35 -0.54 12.24
CA MET A 1 -32.56 -0.31 13.47
C MET A 1 -31.16 -0.86 13.21
N VAL A 2 -30.15 -0.17 13.72
CA VAL A 2 -28.73 -0.25 13.32
C VAL A 2 -28.14 -1.66 13.50
N ASP A 3 -27.62 -2.28 12.42
CA ASP A 3 -26.74 -3.44 12.56
C ASP A 3 -25.29 -2.98 12.61
N GLY A 4 -24.66 -3.30 13.74
CA GLY A 4 -23.43 -2.71 14.25
C GLY A 4 -22.22 -3.03 13.38
N ARG A 5 -21.46 -1.99 13.08
CA ARG A 5 -20.08 -2.04 12.59
C ARG A 5 -19.23 -2.94 13.50
N ARG A 6 -19.05 -4.20 13.13
CA ARG A 6 -18.05 -5.06 13.78
C ARG A 6 -16.69 -4.80 13.15
N ARG A 7 -16.02 -3.73 13.59
CA ARG A 7 -14.56 -3.61 13.41
C ARG A 7 -13.89 -4.59 14.36
N ILE A 8 -13.51 -5.75 13.84
CA ILE A 8 -12.56 -6.62 14.54
C ILE A 8 -11.17 -6.03 14.37
N HIS A 9 -10.69 -5.36 15.41
CA HIS A 9 -9.25 -5.17 15.60
C HIS A 9 -8.68 -6.50 16.09
N GLY A 10 -7.69 -7.02 15.36
CA GLY A 10 -6.91 -8.19 15.76
C GLY A 10 -6.92 -9.30 14.72
N ALA A 11 -6.11 -9.16 13.68
CA ALA A 11 -5.68 -10.29 12.88
C ALA A 11 -4.16 -10.40 12.99
N THR A 12 -3.72 -11.28 13.87
CA THR A 12 -2.35 -11.81 14.03
C THR A 12 -1.99 -12.67 12.82
N GLY A 13 -2.11 -12.08 11.63
CA GLY A 13 -1.78 -12.71 10.36
C GLY A 13 -0.63 -11.95 9.70
N ALA A 14 0.42 -12.67 9.33
CA ALA A 14 1.54 -12.08 8.61
C ALA A 14 1.17 -11.93 7.13
N ARG A 15 1.48 -10.77 6.55
CA ARG A 15 1.41 -10.61 5.09
C ARG A 15 2.63 -11.31 4.48
N SER A 16 2.41 -12.09 3.43
CA SER A 16 3.50 -12.72 2.67
C SER A 16 4.08 -11.69 1.70
N LEU A 17 5.09 -10.96 2.16
CA LEU A 17 5.77 -9.91 1.38
C LEU A 17 7.14 -10.42 0.87
N PRO A 18 7.59 -9.99 -0.32
CA PRO A 18 8.79 -10.52 -0.97
C PRO A 18 10.11 -9.90 -0.45
N PHE A 19 10.14 -9.42 0.78
CA PHE A 19 11.31 -8.77 1.38
C PHE A 19 11.41 -9.06 2.88
N ASN A 20 12.65 -9.08 3.40
CA ASN A 20 12.95 -9.51 4.78
C ASN A 20 13.46 -8.37 5.68
N ASP A 21 13.55 -7.14 5.17
CA ASP A 21 13.96 -5.96 5.94
C ASP A 21 12.87 -5.56 6.95
N ALA A 22 13.22 -5.52 8.24
CA ALA A 22 12.26 -5.32 9.32
C ALA A 22 11.57 -3.94 9.25
N ASP A 23 12.33 -2.88 8.98
CA ASP A 23 11.79 -1.52 8.88
C ASP A 23 10.85 -1.39 7.67
N ARG A 24 11.26 -1.91 6.50
CA ARG A 24 10.41 -1.96 5.31
C ARG A 24 9.15 -2.78 5.56
N LEU A 25 9.25 -3.94 6.20
CA LEU A 25 8.09 -4.75 6.57
C LEU A 25 7.13 -3.98 7.47
N ALA A 26 7.64 -3.28 8.47
CA ALA A 26 6.81 -2.48 9.38
C ALA A 26 6.06 -1.37 8.62
N GLU A 27 6.75 -0.57 7.82
CA GLU A 27 6.15 0.57 7.13
C GLU A 27 5.20 0.16 5.99
N VAL A 28 5.52 -0.91 5.26
CA VAL A 28 4.61 -1.46 4.25
C VAL A 28 3.34 -1.99 4.91
N ASN A 29 3.45 -2.75 6.01
CA ASN A 29 2.28 -3.25 6.72
C ASN A 29 1.40 -2.13 7.26
N LYS A 30 1.98 -1.08 7.87
CA LYS A 30 1.24 0.10 8.33
C LYS A 30 0.47 0.76 7.19
N THR A 31 1.08 0.88 6.01
CA THR A 31 0.46 1.47 4.83
C THR A 31 -0.70 0.62 4.33
N LEU A 32 -0.51 -0.70 4.23
CA LEU A 32 -1.57 -1.63 3.81
C LEU A 32 -2.73 -1.67 4.80
N ASP A 33 -2.48 -1.60 6.11
CA ASP A 33 -3.53 -1.51 7.13
C ASP A 33 -4.36 -0.22 6.99
N ARG A 34 -3.73 0.91 6.63
CA ARG A 34 -4.44 2.16 6.32
C ARG A 34 -5.28 2.04 5.05
N ILE A 35 -4.76 1.39 4.01
CA ILE A 35 -5.51 1.15 2.76
C ILE A 35 -6.75 0.30 3.05
N GLU A 36 -6.59 -0.78 3.81
CA GLU A 36 -7.68 -1.68 4.21
C GLU A 36 -8.74 -0.98 5.07
N SER A 37 -8.32 -0.10 5.98
CA SER A 37 -9.23 0.66 6.86
C SER A 37 -9.83 1.92 6.22
N GLY A 38 -9.41 2.28 5.01
CA GLY A 38 -9.85 3.48 4.30
C GLY A 38 -9.25 4.79 4.84
N GLY A 39 -8.09 4.72 5.49
CA GLY A 39 -7.38 5.85 6.10
C GLY A 39 -7.55 5.93 7.63
N PRO A 40 -7.11 7.03 8.26
CA PRO A 40 -6.63 8.27 7.65
C PRO A 40 -5.28 8.09 6.94
N PHE A 41 -5.07 8.86 5.87
CA PHE A 41 -3.81 8.86 5.13
C PHE A 41 -2.93 10.05 5.54
N PRO A 42 -1.65 9.81 5.86
CA PRO A 42 -0.76 10.86 6.38
C PRO A 42 -0.36 11.88 5.31
N TYR A 43 -0.40 11.52 4.02
CA TYR A 43 0.07 12.39 2.96
C TYR A 43 -1.03 12.82 2.00
N LYS A 44 -0.96 14.08 1.56
CA LYS A 44 -1.94 14.68 0.63
C LYS A 44 -2.09 13.94 -0.71
N LYS A 45 -1.08 13.16 -1.12
CA LYS A 45 -1.08 12.38 -2.37
C LYS A 45 -1.61 10.97 -2.19
N ASP A 46 -1.73 10.48 -0.96
CA ASP A 46 -2.21 9.14 -0.69
C ASP A 46 -3.69 9.03 -1.07
N GLY A 47 -4.02 7.94 -1.76
CA GLY A 47 -5.36 7.69 -2.29
C GLY A 47 -5.68 8.46 -3.56
N THR A 48 -4.76 9.27 -4.11
CA THR A 48 -4.96 9.96 -5.39
C THR A 48 -4.69 9.02 -6.58
N VAL A 49 -5.18 9.39 -7.76
CA VAL A 49 -5.11 8.56 -8.96
C VAL A 49 -3.66 8.44 -9.46
N PHE A 50 -3.16 7.20 -9.53
CA PHE A 50 -1.94 6.86 -10.23
C PHE A 50 -2.24 6.61 -11.71
N ARG A 51 -1.68 7.44 -12.59
CA ARG A 51 -2.04 7.43 -14.02
C ARG A 51 -1.36 6.33 -14.84
N ASN A 52 -0.37 5.62 -14.28
CA ASN A 52 0.41 4.59 -15.00
C ASN A 52 0.90 5.08 -16.39
N LYS A 53 1.40 6.32 -16.48
CA LYS A 53 1.75 6.96 -17.77
C LYS A 53 2.81 6.21 -18.56
N GLU A 54 3.74 5.57 -17.85
CA GLU A 54 4.85 4.82 -18.44
C GLU A 54 4.46 3.37 -18.76
N GLY A 55 3.20 2.97 -18.49
CA GLY A 55 2.67 1.65 -18.86
C GLY A 55 3.32 0.47 -18.17
N ARG A 56 3.96 0.67 -17.00
CA ARG A 56 4.68 -0.39 -16.28
C ARG A 56 3.76 -1.36 -15.52
N LEU A 57 2.52 -0.95 -15.26
CA LEU A 57 1.48 -1.82 -14.74
C LEU A 57 0.49 -2.20 -15.86
N PRO A 58 -0.26 -3.31 -15.72
CA PRO A 58 -1.40 -3.60 -16.58
C PRO A 58 -2.41 -2.43 -16.61
N GLN A 59 -3.30 -2.40 -17.59
CA GLN A 59 -4.40 -1.42 -17.58
C GLN A 59 -5.28 -1.61 -16.34
N GLY A 60 -5.63 -0.49 -15.68
CA GLY A 60 -6.37 -0.52 -14.42
C GLY A 60 -6.62 0.87 -13.85
N SER A 61 -7.40 0.93 -12.76
CA SER A 61 -7.74 2.16 -12.05
C SER A 61 -6.95 2.23 -10.75
N TYR A 62 -5.79 2.87 -10.79
CA TYR A 62 -4.86 2.79 -9.68
C TYR A 62 -4.94 4.00 -8.73
N ARG A 63 -4.72 3.74 -7.44
CA ARG A 63 -4.44 4.76 -6.42
C ARG A 63 -3.03 4.56 -5.84
N GLU A 64 -2.32 5.66 -5.60
CA GLU A 64 -0.99 5.64 -4.98
C GLU A 64 -1.03 5.93 -3.48
N TYR A 65 -0.11 5.33 -2.73
CA TYR A 65 0.07 5.51 -1.29
C TYR A 65 1.56 5.54 -0.96
N THR A 66 1.94 6.49 -0.11
CA THR A 66 3.31 6.68 0.35
C THR A 66 3.63 5.68 1.46
N ILE A 67 4.81 5.06 1.36
CA ILE A 67 5.39 4.28 2.44
C ILE A 67 6.53 5.09 3.05
N ASP A 68 6.56 5.17 4.37
CA ASP A 68 7.62 5.84 5.10
C ASP A 68 8.94 5.08 4.99
N THR A 69 10.05 5.82 4.92
CA THR A 69 11.38 5.25 5.09
C THR A 69 12.03 5.90 6.32
N PRO A 70 12.16 5.17 7.43
CA PRO A 70 12.78 5.69 8.64
C PRO A 70 14.19 6.22 8.37
N GLY A 71 14.54 7.37 8.94
CA GLY A 71 15.86 7.99 8.80
C GLY A 71 16.12 8.73 7.48
N ALA A 72 15.18 8.68 6.53
CA ALA A 72 15.29 9.38 5.27
C ALA A 72 14.97 10.87 5.41
N SER A 73 15.84 11.74 4.90
CA SER A 73 15.58 13.19 4.85
C SER A 73 14.56 13.58 3.78
N ASN A 74 14.39 12.75 2.75
CA ASN A 74 13.43 12.95 1.68
C ASN A 74 12.45 11.77 1.63
N ARG A 75 11.24 12.02 1.09
CA ARG A 75 10.17 11.02 0.91
C ARG A 75 10.61 9.95 -0.07
N ASP A 76 11.43 9.05 0.42
CA ASP A 76 12.07 8.00 -0.32
C ASP A 76 11.06 7.29 -1.21
N ALA A 77 11.61 6.82 -2.32
CA ALA A 77 11.01 6.23 -3.50
C ALA A 77 9.94 5.13 -3.29
N ARG A 78 9.62 4.76 -2.03
CA ARG A 78 8.72 3.66 -1.67
C ARG A 78 7.25 4.03 -1.79
N ARG A 79 6.51 3.31 -2.62
CA ARG A 79 5.06 3.51 -2.83
C ARG A 79 4.34 2.17 -2.94
N VAL A 80 3.08 2.17 -2.53
CA VAL A 80 2.11 1.15 -2.92
C VAL A 80 1.17 1.75 -3.95
N VAL A 81 0.85 0.97 -4.97
CA VAL A 81 -0.16 1.28 -5.97
C VAL A 81 -1.19 0.15 -5.96
N GLN A 82 -2.46 0.49 -5.74
CA GLN A 82 -3.54 -0.50 -5.71
C GLN A 82 -4.57 -0.21 -6.80
N ASP A 83 -4.91 -1.24 -7.56
CA ASP A 83 -6.05 -1.21 -8.48
C ASP A 83 -7.35 -1.23 -7.66
N THR A 84 -8.15 -0.19 -7.76
CA THR A 84 -9.41 -0.04 -7.02
C THR A 84 -10.47 -1.05 -7.45
N ASN A 85 -10.35 -1.63 -8.64
CA ASN A 85 -11.34 -2.56 -9.16
C ASN A 85 -11.00 -4.01 -8.79
N SER A 86 -9.73 -4.41 -8.93
CA SER A 86 -9.30 -5.80 -8.69
C SER A 86 -8.66 -6.04 -7.33
N GLY A 87 -8.28 -4.99 -6.60
CA GLY A 87 -7.49 -5.10 -5.36
C GLY A 87 -6.02 -5.50 -5.59
N ARG A 88 -5.60 -5.72 -6.84
CA ARG A 88 -4.20 -6.02 -7.17
C ARG A 88 -3.31 -4.88 -6.67
N THR A 89 -2.33 -5.25 -5.86
CA THR A 89 -1.49 -4.31 -5.14
C THR A 89 -0.04 -4.50 -5.55
N TYR A 90 0.61 -3.38 -5.85
CA TYR A 90 1.96 -3.32 -6.37
C TYR A 90 2.81 -2.42 -5.48
N TYR A 91 3.99 -2.90 -5.13
CA TYR A 91 5.01 -2.16 -4.39
C TYR A 91 6.08 -1.66 -5.36
N THR A 92 6.64 -0.48 -5.08
CA THR A 92 7.85 0.04 -5.75
C THR A 92 8.75 0.65 -4.68
N ASP A 93 10.06 0.44 -4.79
CA ASP A 93 11.10 1.11 -3.99
C ASP A 93 12.02 2.02 -4.81
N VAL A 94 11.73 2.17 -6.10
CA VAL A 94 12.48 3.00 -7.05
C VAL A 94 11.58 4.01 -7.76
N HIS A 95 10.61 4.57 -7.04
CA HIS A 95 9.77 5.70 -7.45
C HIS A 95 9.13 5.47 -8.83
N TYR A 96 8.36 4.38 -8.91
CA TYR A 96 7.63 3.94 -10.10
C TYR A 96 8.50 3.40 -11.25
N GLY A 97 9.82 3.28 -11.07
CA GLY A 97 10.73 2.70 -12.08
C GLY A 97 10.53 1.20 -12.32
N SER A 98 10.13 0.46 -11.29
CA SER A 98 9.76 -0.96 -11.34
C SER A 98 8.71 -1.28 -10.28
N PHE A 99 8.02 -2.40 -10.45
CA PHE A 99 6.96 -2.83 -9.54
C PHE A 99 7.10 -4.31 -9.20
N THR A 100 6.75 -4.64 -7.96
CA THR A 100 6.58 -6.02 -7.49
C THR A 100 5.15 -6.18 -7.02
N GLN A 101 4.43 -7.17 -7.56
CA GLN A 101 3.09 -7.49 -7.06
C GLN A 101 3.21 -8.12 -5.66
N ILE A 102 2.37 -7.66 -4.74
CA ILE A 102 2.33 -8.14 -3.35
C ILE A 102 0.92 -8.55 -2.96
N ASP A 103 0.79 -9.45 -1.98
CA ASP A 103 -0.49 -9.79 -1.37
C ASP A 103 -0.81 -8.79 -0.25
N PRO A 104 -1.86 -7.95 -0.38
CA PRO A 104 -2.24 -6.99 0.64
C PRO A 104 -3.00 -7.63 1.80
N ALA A 105 -3.44 -8.88 1.70
CA ALA A 105 -4.22 -9.53 2.74
C ALA A 105 -3.33 -10.13 3.83
N ARG A 106 -3.79 -10.04 5.08
CA ARG A 106 -3.24 -10.85 6.19
C ARG A 106 -3.76 -12.28 6.04
N LYS A 107 -2.88 -13.27 6.19
CA LYS A 107 -3.24 -14.70 6.23
C LYS A 107 -3.19 -15.23 7.65
#